data_AF-B4KVC3-F1
#
_entry.id   AF-B4KVC3-F1
#
_cell.length_a   1.000
_cell.length_b   1.000
_cell.length_c   1.000
_cell.angle_alpha   90.00
_cell.angle_beta   90.00
_cell.angle_gamma   90.00
#
_symmetry.space_group_name_H-M   'P 1'
#
loop_
_entity.id
_entity.type
_entity.pdbx_description
1 polymer ?
#
loop_
_entity_poly.entity_id
_entity_poly.type
_entity_poly.pdbx_seq_one_letter_code
_entity_poly.pdbx_strand_id
1 'polypeptide(L)'
;MVIGLLVRGSLVAGAVYYTRRAGVWGNTEQTDKLYNDVKDQLRPYVQKAKKQLPFEVPQLPRVGEMRFLAKHYYNEGVKNSFRFVHMLPCYAGRGLKKVKDTFEDFAKSPAIAASEHQQQQPATK
;
A
#
# COMPACT_ATOMS: atom_id res chain seq x y z
N MET A 1 9.97 -16.20 10.61
CA MET A 1 10.08 -15.14 9.58
C MET A 1 10.59 -15.64 8.23
N VAL A 2 11.60 -16.51 8.17
CA VAL A 2 12.21 -16.99 6.90
C VAL A 2 11.23 -17.76 6.00
N ILE A 3 10.42 -18.67 6.56
CA ILE A 3 9.45 -19.47 5.80
C ILE A 3 8.41 -18.57 5.09
N GLY A 4 7.93 -17.52 5.77
CA GLY A 4 6.99 -16.57 5.18
C GLY A 4 7.60 -15.76 4.03
N LEU A 5 8.89 -15.44 4.11
CA LEU A 5 9.61 -14.78 3.01
C LEU A 5 9.80 -15.72 1.82
N LEU A 6 10.08 -17.02 2.06
CA LEU A 6 10.22 -18.01 0.99
C LEU A 6 8.91 -18.25 0.25
N VAL A 7 7.80 -18.38 0.98
CA VAL A 7 6.46 -18.56 0.37
C VAL A 7 6.04 -17.33 -0.44
N ARG A 8 6.26 -16.12 0.10
CA ARG A 8 5.98 -14.87 -0.62
C ARG A 8 6.92 -14.71 -1.82
N GLY A 9 8.19 -15.06 -1.66
CA GLY A 9 9.18 -15.01 -2.72
C GLY A 9 8.86 -15.96 -3.88
N SER A 10 8.43 -17.19 -3.58
CA SER A 10 8.04 -18.16 -4.60
C SER A 10 6.76 -17.74 -5.33
N LEU A 11 5.78 -17.17 -4.64
CA LEU A 11 4.58 -16.58 -5.24
C LEU A 11 4.92 -15.46 -6.23
N VAL A 12 5.78 -14.52 -5.81
CA VAL A 12 6.23 -13.42 -6.68
C VAL A 12 7.02 -13.96 -7.86
N ALA A 13 7.98 -14.86 -7.62
CA ALA A 13 8.78 -15.46 -8.69
C ALA A 13 7.91 -16.25 -9.68
N GLY A 14 6.93 -17.00 -9.19
CA GLY A 14 5.96 -17.73 -10.01
C GLY A 14 5.09 -16.79 -10.86
N ALA A 15 4.61 -15.69 -10.27
CA ALA A 15 3.86 -14.68 -11.00
C ALA A 15 4.71 -14.00 -12.09
N VAL A 16 5.96 -13.66 -11.78
CA VAL A 16 6.90 -13.10 -12.76
C VAL A 16 7.19 -14.09 -13.88
N TYR A 17 7.44 -15.36 -13.56
CA TYR A 17 7.70 -16.40 -14.55
C TYR A 17 6.49 -16.61 -15.48
N TYR A 18 5.29 -16.68 -14.92
CA TYR A 18 4.05 -16.83 -15.69
C TYR A 18 3.79 -15.61 -16.59
N THR A 19 3.89 -14.40 -16.05
CA THR A 19 3.65 -13.16 -16.82
C THR A 19 4.69 -12.97 -17.92
N ARG A 20 5.95 -13.39 -17.70
CA ARG A 20 6.97 -13.41 -18.76
C ARG A 20 6.59 -14.39 -19.88
N ARG A 21 6.16 -15.60 -19.52
CA ARG A 21 5.72 -16.61 -20.50
C ARG A 21 4.46 -16.21 -21.25
N ALA A 22 3.54 -15.50 -20.59
CA ALA A 22 2.34 -14.96 -21.20
C ALA A 22 2.62 -13.82 -22.21
N GLY A 23 3.85 -13.32 -22.28
CA GLY A 23 4.23 -12.26 -23.23
C GLY A 23 3.96 -10.84 -22.71
N VAL A 24 3.67 -10.66 -21.41
CA VAL A 24 3.52 -9.33 -20.79
C VAL A 24 4.83 -8.55 -20.83
N TRP A 25 5.95 -9.26 -20.69
CA TRP A 25 7.31 -8.72 -20.74
C TRP A 25 8.06 -9.11 -22.03
N GLY A 26 7.32 -9.59 -23.03
CA GLY A 26 7.86 -10.08 -24.30
C GLY A 26 8.13 -8.95 -25.29
N ASN A 27 8.30 -9.33 -26.56
CA ASN A 27 8.35 -8.35 -27.65
C ASN A 27 6.97 -7.72 -27.88
N THR A 28 6.95 -6.52 -28.47
CA THR A 28 5.71 -5.76 -28.76
C THR A 28 4.65 -6.62 -29.44
N GLU A 29 5.04 -7.46 -30.40
CA GLU A 29 4.11 -8.37 -31.10
C GLU A 29 3.44 -9.40 -30.19
N GLN A 30 4.16 -9.93 -29.19
CA GLN A 30 3.61 -10.91 -28.25
C GLN A 30 2.63 -10.24 -27.31
N THR A 31 2.95 -9.04 -26.83
CA THR A 31 2.08 -8.23 -25.99
C THR A 31 0.83 -7.78 -26.76
N ASP A 32 0.97 -7.39 -28.03
CA ASP A 32 -0.16 -7.00 -28.88
C ASP A 32 -1.09 -8.18 -29.17
N LYS A 33 -0.55 -9.38 -29.40
CA LYS A 33 -1.35 -10.61 -29.54
C LYS A 33 -2.12 -10.92 -28.26
N LEU A 34 -1.45 -10.89 -27.10
CA LEU A 34 -2.09 -11.09 -25.80
C LEU A 34 -3.20 -10.06 -25.56
N TYR A 35 -2.94 -8.79 -25.84
CA TYR A 35 -3.92 -7.72 -25.68
C TYR A 35 -5.17 -7.94 -26.54
N ASN A 36 -5.00 -8.32 -27.80
CA ASN A 36 -6.12 -8.56 -28.70
C ASN A 36 -6.93 -9.80 -28.30
N ASP A 37 -6.26 -10.88 -27.88
CA ASP A 37 -6.92 -12.11 -27.41
C ASP A 37 -7.78 -11.84 -26.17
N VAL A 38 -7.21 -11.15 -25.17
CA VAL A 38 -7.93 -10.72 -23.97
C VAL A 38 -9.11 -9.80 -24.33
N LYS A 39 -8.89 -8.83 -25.22
CA LYS A 39 -9.95 -7.93 -25.70
C LYS A 39 -11.10 -8.69 -26.35
N ASP A 40 -10.80 -9.69 -27.18
CA ASP A 40 -11.82 -10.49 -27.87
C ASP A 40 -12.60 -11.38 -26.89
N GLN A 41 -11.94 -11.93 -25.88
CA GLN A 41 -12.59 -12.66 -24.79
C GLN A 41 -13.49 -11.76 -23.92
N LEU A 42 -13.09 -10.51 -23.67
CA LEU A 42 -13.85 -9.55 -22.86
C LEU A 42 -15.00 -8.88 -23.62
N ARG A 43 -14.90 -8.76 -24.95
CA ARG A 43 -15.90 -8.12 -25.83
C ARG A 43 -17.35 -8.55 -25.56
N PRO A 44 -17.71 -9.85 -25.44
CA PRO A 44 -19.09 -10.25 -25.18
C PRO A 44 -19.61 -9.79 -23.81
N TYR A 45 -18.74 -9.74 -22.79
CA TYR A 45 -19.12 -9.30 -21.44
C TYR A 45 -19.32 -7.79 -21.37
N VAL A 46 -18.44 -7.03 -22.02
CA VAL A 46 -18.58 -5.58 -22.14
C VAL A 46 -19.85 -5.21 -22.90
N GLN A 47 -20.21 -5.95 -23.96
CA GLN A 47 -21.46 -5.73 -24.67
C GLN A 47 -22.70 -6.05 -23.83
N LYS A 48 -22.67 -7.11 -23.02
CA LYS A 48 -23.75 -7.42 -22.07
C LYS A 48 -23.89 -6.32 -21.01
N ALA A 49 -22.78 -5.86 -20.43
CA ALA A 49 -22.77 -4.77 -19.46
C ALA A 49 -23.32 -3.48 -20.08
N LYS A 50 -22.88 -3.13 -21.29
CA LYS A 50 -23.36 -1.93 -22.00
C LYS A 50 -24.87 -1.95 -22.26
N LYS A 51 -25.47 -3.13 -22.48
CA LYS A 51 -26.93 -3.29 -22.65
C LYS A 51 -27.72 -3.17 -21.35
N GLN A 52 -27.10 -3.42 -20.20
CA GLN A 52 -27.75 -3.31 -18.89
C GLN A 52 -27.57 -1.95 -18.23
N LEU A 53 -26.70 -1.08 -18.75
CA LEU A 53 -26.52 0.27 -18.25
C LEU A 53 -27.61 1.20 -18.84
N PRO A 54 -28.43 1.87 -18.00
CA PRO A 54 -29.47 2.79 -18.47
C PRO A 54 -28.95 4.18 -18.87
N PHE A 55 -27.63 4.35 -19.00
CA PHE A 55 -27.00 5.62 -19.36
C PHE A 55 -26.01 5.45 -20.50
N GLU A 56 -25.85 6.49 -21.29
CA GLU A 56 -24.88 6.52 -22.39
C GLU A 56 -23.47 6.53 -21.78
N VAL A 57 -22.75 5.42 -21.94
CA VAL A 57 -21.38 5.31 -21.42
C VAL A 57 -20.54 6.39 -22.09
N PRO A 58 -19.97 7.35 -21.34
CA PRO A 58 -19.14 8.40 -21.91
C PRO A 58 -18.00 7.76 -22.69
N GLN A 59 -17.59 8.41 -23.78
CA GLN A 59 -16.50 7.89 -24.61
C GLN A 59 -15.28 7.68 -23.70
N LEU A 60 -14.78 6.44 -23.66
CA LEU A 60 -13.57 6.11 -22.92
C LEU A 60 -12.47 7.09 -23.34
N PRO A 61 -11.69 7.65 -22.39
CA PRO A 61 -10.66 8.62 -22.70
C PRO A 61 -9.72 8.04 -23.76
N ARG A 62 -9.32 8.88 -24.72
CA ARG A 62 -8.48 8.42 -25.83
C ARG A 62 -7.23 7.77 -25.28
N VAL A 63 -6.70 6.77 -25.98
CA VAL A 63 -5.52 6.00 -25.53
C VAL A 63 -4.33 6.90 -25.14
N GLY A 64 -4.21 8.08 -25.78
CA GLY A 64 -3.23 9.11 -25.41
C GLY A 64 -3.46 9.79 -24.06
N GLU A 65 -4.72 10.03 -23.67
CA GLU A 65 -5.11 10.61 -22.38
C GLU A 65 -4.88 9.60 -21.25
N MET A 66 -5.22 8.33 -21.46
CA MET A 66 -4.88 7.24 -20.52
C MET A 66 -3.36 7.12 -20.31
N ARG A 67 -2.58 7.24 -21.39
CA ARG A 67 -1.12 7.22 -21.31
C ARG A 67 -0.57 8.43 -20.54
N PHE A 68 -1.17 9.60 -20.72
CA PHE A 68 -0.80 10.79 -19.95
C PHE A 68 -1.10 10.59 -18.46
N LEU A 69 -2.29 10.07 -18.13
CA LEU A 69 -2.70 9.79 -16.76
C LEU A 69 -1.75 8.80 -16.08
N ALA A 70 -1.44 7.69 -16.77
CA ALA A 70 -0.52 6.67 -16.26
C ALA A 70 0.88 7.27 -15.97
N LYS A 71 1.41 8.10 -16.88
CA LYS A 71 2.69 8.79 -16.67
C LYS A 71 2.63 9.76 -15.50
N HIS A 72 1.55 10.54 -15.40
CA HIS A 72 1.37 11.54 -14.36
C HIS A 72 1.33 10.89 -12.97
N TYR A 73 0.48 9.89 -12.79
CA TYR A 73 0.35 9.16 -11.51
C TYR A 73 1.60 8.37 -11.16
N TYR A 74 2.31 7.80 -12.14
CA TYR A 74 3.59 7.16 -11.87
C TYR A 74 4.60 8.15 -11.31
N ASN A 75 4.74 9.32 -11.94
CA ASN A 75 5.65 10.36 -11.47
C ASN A 75 5.26 10.93 -10.10
N GLU A 76 3.97 11.16 -9.85
CA GLU A 76 3.51 11.58 -8.52
C GLU A 76 3.75 10.49 -7.48
N GLY A 77 3.52 9.22 -7.81
CA GLY A 77 3.77 8.08 -6.94
C GLY A 77 5.24 8.03 -6.52
N VAL A 78 6.16 8.06 -7.47
CA VAL A 78 7.61 8.06 -7.19
C VAL A 78 8.00 9.25 -6.33
N LYS A 79 7.56 10.46 -6.68
CA LYS A 79 7.85 11.67 -5.90
C LYS A 79 7.33 11.55 -4.46
N ASN A 80 6.12 11.03 -4.28
CA ASN A 80 5.51 10.91 -2.96
C ASN A 80 6.18 9.82 -2.11
N SER A 81 6.59 8.70 -2.71
CA SER A 81 7.34 7.66 -2.01
C SER A 81 8.70 8.17 -1.52
N PHE A 82 9.46 8.87 -2.35
CA PHE A 82 10.72 9.49 -1.93
C PHE A 82 10.51 10.57 -0.88
N ARG A 83 9.44 11.37 -1.00
CA ARG A 83 9.07 12.36 0.02
C ARG A 83 8.72 11.70 1.35
N PHE A 84 8.00 10.57 1.34
CA PHE A 84 7.72 9.81 2.54
C PHE A 84 9.01 9.31 3.21
N VAL A 85 9.91 8.70 2.44
CA VAL A 85 11.21 8.23 2.96
C VAL A 85 12.03 9.38 3.53
N HIS A 86 12.04 10.54 2.87
CA HIS A 86 12.71 11.74 3.36
C HIS A 86 12.07 12.30 4.65
N MET A 87 10.75 12.16 4.80
CA MET A 87 10.02 12.65 5.98
C MET A 87 9.94 11.63 7.12
N LEU A 88 10.31 10.36 6.89
CA LEU A 88 10.36 9.30 7.90
C LEU A 88 11.14 9.71 9.17
N PRO A 89 12.32 10.36 9.09
CA PRO A 89 13.04 10.81 10.28
C PRO A 89 12.25 11.83 11.11
N CYS A 90 11.51 12.74 10.47
CA CYS A 90 10.64 13.69 11.17
C CYS A 90 9.44 12.99 11.83
N TYR A 91 8.83 12.00 11.18
CA TYR A 91 7.74 11.22 11.77
C TYR A 91 8.22 10.36 12.94
N ALA A 92 9.38 9.70 12.79
CA ALA A 92 10.01 8.92 13.84
C ALA A 92 10.39 9.81 15.04
N GLY A 93 10.96 11.00 14.79
CA GLY A 93 11.30 11.96 15.85
C GLY A 93 10.09 12.46 16.63
N ARG A 94 8.96 12.76 15.95
CA ARG A 94 7.70 13.10 16.64
C ARG A 94 7.11 11.92 17.41
N GLY A 95 7.23 10.70 16.88
CA GLY A 95 6.81 9.48 17.56
C GLY A 95 7.61 9.24 18.84
N LEU A 96 8.93 9.28 18.76
CA LEU A 96 9.81 9.14 19.92
C LEU A 96 9.55 10.23 20.97
N LYS A 97 9.32 11.48 20.54
CA LYS A 97 9.01 12.58 21.46
C LYS A 97 7.70 12.34 22.19
N LYS A 98 6.63 11.92 21.51
CA LYS A 98 5.36 11.55 22.16
C LYS A 98 5.52 10.41 23.16
N VAL A 99 6.30 9.39 22.82
CA VAL A 99 6.58 8.27 23.74
C VAL A 99 7.29 8.80 24.99
N LYS A 100 8.34 9.61 24.82
CA LYS A 100 9.08 10.21 25.93
C LYS A 100 8.17 11.07 26.82
N ASP A 101 7.41 11.99 26.22
CA ASP A 101 6.52 12.89 26.95
C ASP A 101 5.47 12.10 27.73
N THR A 102 4.93 11.03 27.13
CA THR A 102 3.98 10.13 27.81
C THR A 102 4.62 9.40 29.00
N PHE A 103 5.87 8.92 28.88
CA PHE A 103 6.59 8.30 29.99
C PHE A 103 6.92 9.30 31.11
N GLU A 104 7.30 10.54 30.77
CA GLU A 104 7.52 11.60 31.76
C GLU A 104 6.22 12.00 32.48
N ASP A 105 5.10 12.06 31.76
CA ASP A 105 3.78 12.31 32.34
C ASP A 105 3.33 11.16 33.24
N PHE A 106 3.58 9.90 32.86
CA PHE A 106 3.35 8.75 33.73
C PHE A 106 4.23 8.78 34.98
N ALA A 107 5.50 9.17 34.85
CA ALA A 107 6.44 9.27 35.97
C ALA A 107 6.11 10.43 36.94
N LYS A 108 5.51 11.51 36.44
CA LYS A 108 5.03 12.64 37.26
C LYS A 108 3.62 12.43 37.81
N SER A 109 2.87 11.45 37.32
CA SER A 109 1.50 11.20 37.75
C SER A 109 1.50 10.73 39.21
N PRO A 110 0.69 11.35 40.09
CA PRO A 110 0.73 11.12 41.55
C PRO A 110 0.27 9.71 42.00
N ALA A 111 -0.08 8.82 41.06
CA ALA A 111 -0.47 7.45 41.34
C ALA A 111 0.66 6.61 41.97
N ILE A 112 1.94 6.90 41.69
CA ILE A 112 3.08 6.20 42.31
C ILE A 112 3.45 6.82 43.67
N ALA A 113 3.37 8.15 43.80
CA ALA A 113 3.61 8.84 45.07
C ALA A 113 2.58 8.45 46.16
N ALA A 114 1.35 8.10 45.77
CA ALA A 114 0.35 7.59 46.69
C ALA A 114 0.65 6.15 47.18
N SER A 115 1.33 5.34 46.37
CA SER A 115 1.68 3.95 46.75
C SER A 115 2.88 3.85 47.70
N GLU A 116 3.84 4.78 47.65
CA GLU A 116 4.95 4.81 48.62
C GLU A 116 4.50 5.32 50.00
N HIS A 117 3.53 6.23 50.08
CA HIS A 117 3.00 6.72 51.36
C HIS A 117 2.15 5.69 52.13
N GLN A 118 1.68 4.61 51.50
CA GLN A 118 0.91 3.54 52.17
C GLN A 118 1.76 2.39 52.71
N GLN A 119 3.05 2.30 52.38
CA GLN A 119 3.93 1.22 52.86
C GLN A 119 4.79 1.58 54.09
N GLN A 120 4.67 2.80 54.64
CA GLN A 120 5.61 3.30 55.66
C GLN A 120 4.94 3.80 56.96
N GLN A 121 3.88 3.12 57.42
CA GLN A 121 3.46 3.19 58.83
C GLN A 121 3.80 1.86 59.54
N PRO A 122 4.83 1.85 60.43
CA PRO A 122 5.11 0.68 61.24
C PRO A 122 4.03 0.54 62.33
N ALA A 123 3.49 -0.67 62.43
CA ALA A 123 2.59 -1.07 63.51
C ALA A 123 3.28 -0.87 64.87
N THR A 124 2.71 -0.04 65.73
CA THR A 124 3.06 -0.06 67.16
C THR A 124 1.80 0.06 68.01
N LYS A 125 1.56 -1.06 68.69
CA LYS A 125 0.74 -1.37 69.87
C LYS A 125 -0.13 -0.29 70.51
#